data_AF-A0A1C6UF41-F1
#
_entry.id   AF-A0A1C6UF41-F1
#
_cell.length_a   1.000
_cell.length_b   1.000
_cell.length_c   1.000
_cell.angle_alpha   90.00
_cell.angle_beta   90.00
_cell.angle_gamma   90.00
#
_symmetry.space_group_name_H-M   'P 1'
#
loop_
_entity.id
_entity.type
_entity.pdbx_description
1 polymer ?
#
loop_
_entity_poly.entity_id
_entity_poly.type
_entity_poly.pdbx_seq_one_letter_code
_entity_poly.pdbx_strand_id
1 'polypeptide(L)' 'MAIVRVRLRGGPYDGVAVSWDVPDADDPPMTYDLKLHGPHEATENVEYHRVEQAPDGAAEWIYAVPGAAAG' A
#
# COMPACT_ATOMS: atom_id res chain seq x y z
N MET A 1 0.66 13.16 12.40
CA MET A 1 -0.26 12.22 11.73
C MET A 1 -0.81 12.91 10.51
N ALA A 2 -0.62 12.28 9.37
CA ALA A 2 -1.08 12.71 8.06
C ALA A 2 -1.72 11.51 7.36
N ILE A 3 -2.68 11.76 6.47
CA ILE A 3 -3.34 10.70 5.72
C ILE A 3 -2.75 10.70 4.32
N VAL A 4 -2.15 9.58 3.92
CA VAL A 4 -1.72 9.33 2.54
C VAL A 4 -2.66 8.37 1.85
N ARG A 5 -2.74 8.47 0.52
CA ARG A 5 -3.30 7.41 -0.31
C ARG A 5 -2.20 6.40 -0.63
N VAL A 6 -2.52 5.12 -0.51
CA VAL A 6 -1.63 4.02 -0.88
C VAL A 6 -2.30 3.24 -1.98
N ARG A 7 -1.63 3.13 -3.13
CA ARG A 7 -2.06 2.30 -4.24
C ARG A 7 -1.26 1.01 -4.24
N LEU A 8 -1.96 -0.10 -4.17
CA LEU A 8 -1.38 -1.44 -4.11
C LEU A 8 -1.12 -1.97 -5.53
N ARG A 9 0.04 -2.60 -5.73
CA ARG A 9 0.48 -3.20 -6.99
C ARG A 9 0.85 -4.67 -6.79
N GLY A 10 0.31 -5.54 -7.63
CA GLY A 10 0.44 -6.98 -7.54
C GLY A 10 -0.35 -7.60 -6.39
N GLY A 11 -0.32 -8.93 -6.32
CA GLY A 11 -1.05 -9.69 -5.32
C GLY A 11 -2.59 -9.62 -5.50
N PRO A 12 -3.35 -10.03 -4.48
CA PRO A 12 -4.81 -10.09 -4.55
C PRO A 12 -5.50 -8.72 -4.54
N TYR A 13 -4.78 -7.63 -4.26
CA TYR A 13 -5.32 -6.27 -4.17
C TYR A 13 -4.68 -5.32 -5.19
N ASP A 14 -4.17 -5.83 -6.31
CA ASP A 14 -3.64 -4.99 -7.39
C ASP A 14 -4.66 -3.93 -7.82
N GLY A 15 -4.19 -2.67 -7.88
CA GLY A 15 -4.99 -1.51 -8.28
C GLY A 15 -5.85 -0.91 -7.17
N VAL A 16 -5.94 -1.53 -5.99
CA VAL A 16 -6.71 -1.00 -4.85
C VAL A 16 -6.01 0.22 -4.26
N ALA A 17 -6.77 1.27 -3.96
CA ALA A 17 -6.30 2.44 -3.22
C ALA A 17 -6.90 2.47 -1.81
N VAL A 18 -6.05 2.63 -0.80
CA VAL A 18 -6.45 2.74 0.62
C VAL A 18 -5.93 4.04 1.21
N SER A 19 -6.60 4.54 2.25
CA SER A 19 -6.11 5.69 3.02
C SER A 19 -5.38 5.17 4.26
N TRP A 20 -4.17 5.66 4.48
CA TRP A 20 -3.32 5.23 5.59
C TRP A 20 -2.88 6.43 6.44
N ASP A 21 -3.11 6.35 7.74
CA ASP A 21 -2.57 7.31 8.71
C ASP A 21 -1.10 7.00 9.00
N VAL A 22 -0.24 7.96 8.67
CA VAL A 22 1.22 7.88 8.79
C VAL A 22 1.75 9.08 9.59
N PRO A 23 2.93 8.97 10.23
CA PRO A 23 3.51 10.09 10.96
C PRO A 23 3.82 11.29 10.04
N ASP A 24 4.30 11.01 8.82
CA ASP A 24 4.69 11.98 7.79
C ASP A 24 4.17 11.51 6.41
N ALA A 25 3.55 12.42 5.65
CA ALA A 25 3.01 12.11 4.32
C ALA A 25 4.07 12.06 3.22
N ASP A 26 5.21 12.74 3.42
CA ASP A 26 6.33 12.77 2.49
C ASP A 26 7.31 11.60 2.72
N ASP A 27 7.25 10.96 3.88
CA ASP A 27 8.03 9.76 4.22
C ASP A 27 7.19 8.69 4.94
N PRO A 28 6.24 8.04 4.25
CA PRO A 28 5.46 6.94 4.84
C PRO A 28 6.33 5.68 5.03
N PRO A 29 6.00 4.78 5.98
CA PRO A 29 6.84 3.63 6.30
C PRO A 29 7.10 2.70 5.10
N MET A 30 8.28 2.07 5.03
CA MET A 30 8.66 1.26 3.86
C MET A 30 7.78 0.03 3.61
N THR A 31 7.07 -0.46 4.63
CA THR A 31 6.23 -1.65 4.53
C THR A 31 4.81 -1.35 4.99
N TYR A 32 3.85 -1.98 4.31
CA TYR A 32 2.43 -1.88 4.62
C TYR A 32 1.82 -3.29 4.68
N ASP A 33 1.44 -3.73 5.88
CA ASP A 33 0.74 -4.99 6.11
C ASP A 33 -0.77 -4.78 6.04
N LEU A 34 -1.40 -5.26 4.96
CA LEU A 34 -2.85 -5.22 4.85
C LEU A 34 -3.46 -6.42 5.60
N LYS A 35 -4.15 -6.15 6.70
CA LYS A 35 -5.00 -7.11 7.41
C LYS A 35 -6.45 -6.93 6.97
N LEU A 36 -7.02 -7.96 6.34
CA LEU A 36 -8.45 -7.98 6.08
C LEU A 36 -9.25 -8.25 7.36
N HIS A 37 -10.23 -7.40 7.62
CA HIS A 37 -11.29 -7.67 8.59
C HIS A 37 -12.59 -7.92 7.81
N GLY A 38 -12.89 -9.18 7.49
CA GLY A 38 -14.08 -9.59 6.76
C GLY A 38 -14.44 -11.05 7.04
N PRO A 39 -15.59 -11.55 6.55
CA PRO A 39 -16.07 -12.92 6.85
C PRO A 39 -15.15 -14.03 6.34
N HIS A 40 -14.15 -13.70 5.52
CA HIS A 40 -13.04 -14.55 5.10
C HIS A 40 -11.77 -14.20 5.88
N GLU A 41 -11.84 -14.12 7.21
CA GLU A 41 -10.69 -13.91 8.12
C GLU A 41 -9.61 -15.01 8.00
N ALA A 42 -9.87 -16.03 7.18
CA ALA A 42 -8.90 -17.00 6.74
C ALA A 42 -7.92 -16.37 5.73
N THR A 43 -6.79 -15.94 6.29
CA THR A 43 -5.47 -16.22 5.74
C THR A 43 -5.10 -15.43 4.49
N GLU A 44 -4.55 -14.23 4.68
CA GLU A 44 -3.23 -13.88 4.16
C GLU A 44 -2.93 -12.42 4.54
N ASN A 45 -2.04 -12.24 5.52
CA ASN A 45 -1.34 -10.99 5.70
C ASN A 45 -0.48 -10.79 4.46
N VAL A 46 -0.87 -9.86 3.59
CA VAL A 46 -0.06 -9.51 2.43
C VAL A 46 0.77 -8.28 2.80
N GLU A 47 2.08 -8.47 2.83
CA GLU A 47 3.05 -7.40 3.02
C GLU A 47 3.30 -6.72 1.66
N TYR A 48 3.13 -5.40 1.62
CA TYR A 48 3.49 -4.59 0.47
C TYR A 48 4.66 -3.66 0.81
N HIS A 49 5.54 -3.41 -0.15
CA HIS A 49 6.73 -2.58 0.01
C HIS A 49 6.60 -1.29 -0.81
N ARG A 50 7.00 -0.17 -0.23
CA ARG A 50 7.01 1.14 -0.89
C ARG A 50 7.91 1.09 -2.12
N VAL A 51 7.38 1.44 -3.28
CA VAL A 51 8.10 1.46 -4.56
C VAL A 51 8.43 2.89 -4.97
N GLU A 52 7.41 3.71 -5.14
CA GLU A 52 7.54 5.06 -5.70
C GLU A 52 6.36 5.93 -5.26
N GLN A 53 6.55 7.25 -5.32
CA GLN A 53 5.47 8.22 -5.17
C GLN A 53 4.78 8.41 -6.53
N ALA A 54 3.45 8.49 -6.54
CA ALA A 54 2.73 8.77 -7.77
C ALA A 54 3.08 10.19 -8.29
N PRO A 55 3.25 10.38 -9.60
CA PRO A 55 3.71 11.64 -10.18
C PRO A 55 2.71 12.80 -10.07
N ASP A 56 1.44 12.53 -9.74
CA ASP A 56 0.35 13.50 -9.78
C ASP A 56 0.25 14.46 -8.58
N GLY A 57 1.24 14.48 -7.68
CA GLY A 57 1.32 15.46 -6.58
C GLY A 57 0.23 15.34 -5.51
N ALA A 58 -0.77 14.48 -5.69
CA ALA A 58 -1.54 13.93 -4.58
C ALA A 58 -0.58 13.10 -3.73
N ALA A 59 -0.72 13.13 -2.41
CA ALA A 59 0.04 12.29 -1.47
C ALA A 59 -0.33 10.80 -1.64
N GLU A 60 -0.11 10.26 -2.83
CA GLU A 60 -0.38 8.89 -3.26
C GLU A 60 0.95 8.17 -3.44
N TRP A 61 1.07 7.03 -2.77
CA TRP A 61 2.25 6.20 -2.77
C TRP A 61 1.95 4.82 -3.32
N ILE A 62 2.84 4.28 -4.13
CA ILE A 62 2.70 2.95 -4.72
C ILE A 62 3.43 1.94 -3.84
N TYR A 63 2.71 0.91 -3.39
CA TYR A 63 3.26 -0.20 -2.63
C TYR A 63 3.03 -1.50 -3.39
N ALA A 64 4.06 -2.33 -3.56
CA ALA A 64 3.97 -3.56 -4.33
C ALA A 64 4.30 -4.80 -3.49
N VAL A 65 3.68 -5.94 -3.81
CA VAL A 65 4.10 -7.20 -3.18
C VAL A 65 5.54 -7.55 -3.60
N PRO A 66 6.37 -8.11 -2.71
CA PRO A 66 7.71 -8.57 -3.05
C PRO A 66 7.65 -9.56 -4.22
N GLY A 67 8.35 -9.25 -5.31
CA GLY A 67 8.37 -10.09 -6.52
C GLY A 67 7.36 -9.72 -7.60
N ALA A 68 6.46 -8.76 -7.35
CA ALA A 68 5.78 -8.03 -8.43
C ALA A 68 6.78 -7.07 -9.08
N ALA A 69 7.70 -7.60 -9.90
CA ALA A 69 8.61 -6.78 -10.69
C ALA A 69 7.78 -5.84 -11.60
N ALA A 70 8.26 -4.61 -11.77
CA ALA A 70 7.76 -3.66 -12.76
C ALA A 70 7.76 -4.32 -14.14
N GLY A 71 6.58 -4.72 -14.61
CA GLY A 71 6.34 -5.14 -15.98
C GLY A 71 6.29 -3.93 -16.91
#